data_AF-Q8ZXB7-F1
#
_entry.id   AF-Q8ZXB7-F1
#
_cell.length_a   1.000
_cell.length_b   1.000
_cell.length_c   1.000
_cell.angle_alpha   90.00
_cell.angle_beta   90.00
_cell.angle_gamma   90.00
#
_symmetry.space_group_name_H-M   'P 1'
#
loop_
_entity.id
_entity.type
_entity.pdbx_description
1 polymer ?
#
loop_
_entity_poly.entity_id
_entity_poly.type
_entity_poly.pdbx_seq_one_letter_code
_entity_poly.pdbx_strand_id
1 'polypeptide(L)'
;MLKVSRRLFFYLLAAGGIGTVLFFATPLLQRERGGEIYCPEEPPLVYGREECPVCLMVVDYPPSSAAMRARIRGVERWYFFDDVGCLATWHKEVLRQGGEVLEICVRDRLDGKWIRGDKAVYLITTEFTAMGTGIIPAAPGNVERYKKGEVVGPWRVRSVGGVEEYSPPKPAGEVRAVVDYKCVFERFSYGPAWSTPPDWYRGC
;
A
#
# COMPACT_ATOMS: atom_id res chain seq x y z
N MET A 1 47.40 12.29 -58.98
CA MET A 1 46.72 12.14 -60.28
C MET A 1 45.64 11.08 -60.16
N LEU A 2 44.36 11.48 -60.27
CA LEU A 2 43.20 10.59 -60.30
C LEU A 2 43.02 9.95 -61.69
N LYS A 3 42.52 8.72 -61.73
CA LYS A 3 41.47 8.32 -62.70
C LYS A 3 40.65 7.13 -62.18
N VAL A 4 39.59 7.46 -61.45
CA VAL A 4 38.48 6.55 -61.11
C VAL A 4 37.55 6.46 -62.33
N SER A 5 37.28 5.24 -62.80
CA SER A 5 36.42 4.97 -63.96
C SER A 5 34.96 4.85 -63.55
N ARG A 6 34.11 5.67 -64.19
CA ARG A 6 32.70 5.94 -63.92
C ARG A 6 31.69 4.89 -64.44
N ARG A 7 32.06 3.62 -64.62
CA ARG A 7 31.22 2.67 -65.39
C ARG A 7 30.76 1.39 -64.72
N LEU A 8 31.01 1.19 -63.43
CA LEU A 8 30.44 0.06 -62.69
C LEU A 8 29.54 0.52 -61.53
N PHE A 9 28.90 1.68 -61.71
CA PHE A 9 27.99 2.31 -60.75
C PHE A 9 26.51 1.92 -60.96
N PHE A 10 26.20 0.96 -61.86
CA PHE A 10 24.80 0.71 -62.25
C PHE A 10 24.35 -0.74 -62.33
N TYR A 11 25.17 -1.75 -61.96
CA TYR A 11 24.82 -3.13 -62.33
C TYR A 11 24.14 -4.04 -61.32
N LEU A 12 24.05 -3.76 -60.02
CA LEU A 12 23.38 -4.73 -59.12
C LEU A 12 22.54 -4.08 -58.00
N LEU A 13 21.67 -3.15 -58.42
CA LEU A 13 20.37 -2.92 -57.79
C LEU A 13 19.36 -3.95 -58.35
N ALA A 14 19.50 -5.24 -58.02
CA ALA A 14 18.47 -6.27 -58.28
C ALA A 14 18.87 -7.65 -57.72
N ALA A 15 19.10 -7.74 -56.41
CA ALA A 15 19.00 -9.00 -55.67
C ALA A 15 18.73 -8.59 -54.21
N GLY A 16 17.47 -8.49 -53.82
CA GLY A 16 16.87 -9.59 -53.07
C GLY A 16 17.59 -9.69 -51.71
N GLY A 17 17.36 -8.76 -50.80
CA GLY A 17 16.15 -8.81 -50.00
C GLY A 17 16.29 -9.80 -48.84
N ILE A 18 17.32 -9.64 -48.00
CA ILE A 18 17.34 -10.17 -46.63
C ILE A 18 17.97 -9.10 -45.75
N GLY A 19 17.15 -8.10 -45.38
CA GLY A 19 17.46 -7.22 -44.29
C GLY A 19 17.28 -7.98 -42.98
N THR A 20 18.31 -8.69 -42.53
CA THR A 20 18.40 -9.06 -41.11
C THR A 20 18.72 -7.80 -40.34
N VAL A 21 17.68 -7.00 -40.09
CA VAL A 21 17.68 -6.08 -38.95
C VAL A 21 17.76 -7.00 -37.74
N LEU A 22 18.98 -7.20 -37.23
CA LEU A 22 19.20 -7.63 -35.87
C LEU A 22 18.62 -6.51 -34.99
N PHE A 23 17.31 -6.54 -34.82
CA PHE A 23 16.66 -6.14 -33.59
C PHE A 23 17.30 -7.02 -32.53
N PHE A 24 18.45 -6.58 -32.02
CA PHE A 24 18.73 -6.77 -30.61
C PHE A 24 17.58 -6.05 -29.92
N ALA A 25 16.48 -6.77 -29.76
CA ALA A 25 15.65 -6.66 -28.60
C ALA A 25 16.62 -6.83 -27.45
N THR A 26 17.18 -5.70 -26.99
CA THR A 26 17.40 -5.53 -25.57
C THR A 26 16.13 -6.10 -24.95
N PRO A 27 16.19 -7.20 -24.19
CA PRO A 27 15.23 -7.28 -23.13
C PRO A 27 15.57 -6.04 -22.33
N LEU A 28 14.81 -4.97 -22.57
CA LEU A 28 14.28 -4.16 -21.51
C LEU A 28 13.75 -5.21 -20.54
N LEU A 29 14.67 -5.68 -19.70
CA LEU A 29 14.43 -6.13 -18.37
C LEU A 29 13.61 -4.97 -17.82
N GLN A 30 12.30 -5.05 -18.03
CA GLN A 30 11.32 -4.79 -17.01
C GLN A 30 11.82 -5.57 -15.79
N ARG A 31 12.84 -4.98 -15.15
CA ARG A 31 13.15 -5.17 -13.75
C ARG A 31 11.82 -4.85 -13.12
N GLU A 32 11.12 -5.93 -12.78
CA GLU A 32 9.85 -5.88 -12.09
C GLU A 32 9.99 -4.76 -11.06
N ARG A 33 9.09 -3.78 -11.10
CA ARG A 33 8.86 -2.89 -9.96
C ARG A 33 8.28 -3.70 -8.80
N GLY A 34 8.84 -4.87 -8.50
CA GLY A 34 8.66 -5.62 -7.28
C GLY A 34 9.49 -4.94 -6.21
N GLY A 35 9.07 -3.74 -5.81
CA GLY A 35 9.51 -3.20 -4.53
C GLY A 35 9.09 -4.17 -3.43
N GLU A 36 9.89 -4.29 -2.39
CA GLU A 36 9.54 -5.09 -1.21
C GLU A 36 8.14 -4.71 -0.72
N ILE A 37 7.26 -5.70 -0.52
CA ILE A 37 5.87 -5.50 -0.08
C ILE A 37 5.85 -5.06 1.39
N TYR A 38 6.80 -5.56 2.18
CA TYR A 38 6.90 -5.30 3.61
C TYR A 38 7.55 -3.95 3.89
N CYS A 39 7.20 -3.36 5.04
CA CYS A 39 7.93 -2.18 5.49
C CYS A 39 9.38 -2.55 5.80
N PRO A 40 10.36 -1.70 5.42
CA PRO A 40 11.78 -1.95 5.67
C PRO A 40 12.08 -2.09 7.16
N GLU A 41 11.37 -1.34 8.00
CA GLU A 41 11.44 -1.42 9.45
C GLU A 41 10.04 -1.60 10.05
N GLU A 42 9.93 -2.41 11.09
CA GLU A 42 8.67 -2.52 11.83
C GLU A 42 8.41 -1.21 12.60
N PRO A 43 7.26 -0.54 12.38
CA PRO A 43 6.91 0.68 13.09
C PRO A 43 7.05 0.52 14.60
N PRO A 44 7.61 1.51 15.33
CA PRO A 44 7.84 1.44 16.78
C PRO A 44 6.55 1.59 17.61
N LEU A 45 5.42 1.06 17.12
CA LEU A 45 4.13 1.04 17.79
C LEU A 45 4.19 0.18 19.05
N VAL A 46 3.65 0.73 20.13
CA VAL A 46 3.35 0.04 21.40
C VAL A 46 1.85 0.16 21.68
N TYR A 47 1.12 -0.94 21.55
CA TYR A 47 -0.31 -0.99 21.82
C TYR A 47 -0.62 -0.67 23.28
N GLY A 48 -1.71 0.07 23.51
CA GLY A 48 -2.09 0.54 24.84
C GLY A 48 -1.31 1.77 25.32
N ARG A 49 -0.38 2.31 24.52
CA ARG A 49 0.40 3.51 24.84
C ARG A 49 0.19 4.65 23.86
N GLU A 50 0.29 4.35 22.57
CA GLU A 50 0.26 5.38 21.53
C GLU A 50 -1.17 5.89 21.33
N GLU A 51 -1.34 7.20 21.13
CA GLU A 51 -2.64 7.84 20.89
C GLU A 51 -2.79 8.18 19.39
N CYS A 52 -3.94 7.86 18.81
CA CYS A 52 -4.26 8.21 17.44
C CYS A 52 -4.53 9.72 17.32
N PRO A 53 -3.81 10.47 16.46
CA PRO A 53 -3.95 11.93 16.37
C PRO A 53 -5.28 12.40 15.76
N VAL A 54 -6.12 11.47 15.28
CA VAL A 54 -7.41 11.78 14.62
C VAL A 54 -8.58 11.55 15.56
N CYS A 55 -8.71 10.35 16.13
CA CYS A 55 -9.81 10.01 17.03
C CYS A 55 -9.48 10.23 18.51
N LEU A 56 -8.22 10.51 18.85
CA LEU A 56 -7.71 10.69 20.22
C LEU A 56 -7.88 9.47 21.13
N MET A 57 -8.16 8.31 20.53
CA MET A 57 -8.18 7.03 21.23
C MET A 57 -6.78 6.42 21.28
N VAL A 58 -6.53 5.64 22.33
CA VAL A 58 -5.33 4.80 22.43
C VAL A 58 -5.40 3.73 21.34
N VAL A 59 -4.29 3.50 20.64
CA VAL A 59 -4.18 2.44 19.63
C VAL A 59 -4.09 1.09 20.35
N ASP A 60 -5.14 0.29 20.24
CA ASP A 60 -5.27 -0.99 20.95
C ASP A 60 -5.83 -2.13 20.09
N TYR A 61 -6.19 -1.88 18.83
CA TYR A 61 -6.77 -2.88 17.94
C TYR A 61 -5.86 -3.19 16.74
N PRO A 62 -4.98 -4.22 16.84
CA PRO A 62 -4.05 -4.57 15.77
C PRO A 62 -4.65 -4.80 14.36
N PRO A 63 -5.84 -5.42 14.18
CA PRO A 63 -6.33 -5.78 12.84
C PRO A 63 -6.59 -4.61 11.89
N SER A 64 -6.87 -3.41 12.41
CA SER A 64 -7.04 -2.20 11.59
C SER A 64 -5.96 -1.14 11.84
N SER A 65 -4.94 -1.47 12.63
CA SER A 65 -3.92 -0.50 13.01
C SER A 65 -3.00 -0.15 11.85
N ALA A 66 -2.49 1.07 11.90
CA ALA A 66 -1.57 1.58 10.91
C ALA A 66 -0.55 2.55 11.52
N ALA A 67 0.51 2.84 10.78
CA ALA A 67 1.55 3.77 11.16
C ALA A 67 1.98 4.61 9.97
N MET A 68 2.39 5.85 10.23
CA MET A 68 2.93 6.76 9.24
C MET A 68 4.11 7.51 9.81
N ARG A 69 5.22 7.53 9.09
CA ARG A 69 6.35 8.41 9.36
C ARG A 69 6.21 9.64 8.48
N ALA A 70 6.21 10.81 9.08
CA ALA A 70 6.04 12.05 8.36
C ALA A 70 6.90 13.16 8.95
N ARG A 71 7.24 14.13 8.11
CA ARG A 71 7.97 15.35 8.45
C ARG A 71 7.04 16.54 8.36
N ILE A 72 6.79 17.21 9.47
CA ILE A 72 5.95 18.43 9.54
C ILE A 72 6.80 19.54 10.16
N ARG A 73 6.94 20.66 9.44
CA ARG A 73 7.74 21.82 9.89
C ARG A 73 9.18 21.44 10.29
N GLY A 74 9.80 20.55 9.51
CA GLY A 74 11.18 20.06 9.75
C GLY A 74 11.31 18.98 10.82
N VAL A 75 10.23 18.64 11.55
CA VAL A 75 10.24 17.59 12.57
C VAL A 75 9.71 16.29 11.98
N GLU A 76 10.57 15.28 11.92
CA GLU A 76 10.20 13.93 11.53
C GLU A 76 9.75 13.12 12.76
N ARG A 77 8.59 12.46 12.66
CA ARG A 77 8.10 11.56 13.71
C ARG A 77 7.19 10.46 13.15
N TRP A 78 7.04 9.40 13.94
CA TRP A 78 5.99 8.41 13.73
C TRP A 78 4.64 8.91 14.28
N TYR A 79 3.58 8.53 13.58
CA TYR A 79 2.19 8.69 13.96
C TYR A 79 1.54 7.32 13.85
N PHE A 80 0.68 7.00 14.81
CA PHE A 80 0.04 5.69 14.90
C PHE A 80 -1.47 5.87 14.84
N PHE A 81 -2.15 4.89 14.26
CA PHE A 81 -3.58 4.96 14.00
C PHE A 81 -4.22 3.63 14.39
N ASP A 82 -5.38 3.73 15.02
CA ASP A 82 -6.17 2.56 15.40
C ASP A 82 -7.03 2.04 14.22
N ASP A 83 -7.17 2.87 13.18
CA ASP A 83 -7.96 2.58 11.98
C ASP A 83 -7.34 3.22 10.73
N VAL A 84 -7.43 2.55 9.59
CA VAL A 84 -6.95 3.04 8.29
C VAL A 84 -7.65 4.33 7.86
N GLY A 85 -8.93 4.53 8.21
CA GLY A 85 -9.63 5.77 7.92
C GLY A 85 -9.07 6.98 8.67
N CYS A 86 -8.56 6.77 9.90
CA CYS A 86 -7.81 7.80 10.62
C CYS A 86 -6.48 8.09 9.92
N LEU A 87 -5.75 7.06 9.49
CA LEU A 87 -4.53 7.24 8.70
C LEU A 87 -4.80 8.06 7.41
N ALA A 88 -5.84 7.73 6.65
CA ALA A 88 -6.19 8.44 5.43
C ALA A 88 -6.54 9.92 5.69
N THR A 89 -7.26 10.19 6.79
CA THR A 89 -7.58 11.55 7.23
C THR A 89 -6.32 12.33 7.60
N TRP A 90 -5.43 11.72 8.39
CA TRP A 90 -4.19 12.36 8.84
C TRP A 90 -3.18 12.57 7.71
N HIS A 91 -3.12 11.67 6.73
CA HIS A 91 -2.31 11.86 5.52
C HIS A 91 -2.67 13.18 4.81
N LYS A 92 -3.97 13.44 4.61
CA LYS A 92 -4.44 14.71 4.03
C LYS A 92 -4.04 15.91 4.89
N GLU A 93 -4.12 15.77 6.21
CA GLU A 93 -3.72 16.80 7.16
C GLU A 93 -2.23 17.13 7.10
N VAL A 94 -1.36 16.12 7.00
CA VAL A 94 0.09 16.32 6.80
C VAL A 94 0.36 17.11 5.53
N LEU A 95 -0.25 16.72 4.41
CA LEU A 95 -0.07 17.42 3.14
C LEU A 95 -0.62 18.87 3.21
N ARG A 96 -1.77 19.08 3.86
CA ARG A 96 -2.36 20.41 4.06
C ARG A 96 -1.45 21.34 4.85
N GLN A 97 -0.67 20.81 5.80
CA GLN A 97 0.31 21.57 6.57
C GLN A 97 1.64 21.80 5.81
N GLY A 98 1.75 21.38 4.55
CA GLY A 98 3.00 21.41 3.78
C GLY A 98 4.03 20.41 4.30
N GLY A 99 3.59 19.38 5.03
CA GLY A 99 4.43 18.29 5.47
C GLY A 99 4.67 17.25 4.37
N GLU A 100 5.56 16.31 4.67
CA GLU A 100 5.95 15.23 3.79
C GLU A 100 5.65 13.88 4.45
N VAL A 101 4.99 12.98 3.72
CA VAL A 101 4.79 11.60 4.15
C VAL A 101 5.96 10.77 3.64
N LEU A 102 6.77 10.26 4.57
CA LEU A 102 7.99 9.52 4.27
C LEU A 102 7.71 8.03 4.12
N GLU A 103 6.79 7.51 4.94
CA GLU A 103 6.49 6.09 5.00
C GLU A 103 5.10 5.86 5.56
N ILE A 104 4.40 4.87 5.01
CA ILE A 104 3.14 4.34 5.56
C ILE A 104 3.27 2.84 5.68
N CYS A 105 2.93 2.34 6.86
CA CYS A 105 2.87 0.92 7.17
C CYS A 105 1.46 0.58 7.64
N VAL A 106 0.89 -0.46 7.05
CA VAL A 106 -0.42 -0.99 7.41
C VAL A 106 -0.27 -2.45 7.80
N ARG A 107 -1.09 -2.94 8.72
CA ARG A 107 -0.99 -4.31 9.20
C ARG A 107 -1.77 -5.25 8.30
N ASP A 108 -1.13 -6.29 7.78
CA ASP A 108 -1.80 -7.35 7.02
C ASP A 108 -2.82 -8.03 7.92
N ARG A 109 -4.08 -7.98 7.54
CA ARG A 109 -5.15 -8.65 8.26
C ARG A 109 -5.02 -10.17 8.29
N LEU A 110 -4.26 -10.77 7.37
CA LEU A 110 -4.13 -12.22 7.32
C LEU A 110 -3.13 -12.74 8.34
N ASP A 111 -1.90 -12.22 8.35
CA ASP A 111 -0.78 -12.76 9.13
C ASP A 111 -0.14 -11.75 10.10
N GLY A 112 -0.69 -10.54 10.17
CA GLY A 112 -0.27 -9.51 11.12
C GLY A 112 1.03 -8.79 10.73
N LYS A 113 1.64 -9.05 9.58
CA LYS A 113 2.89 -8.39 9.17
C LYS A 113 2.66 -6.93 8.76
N TRP A 114 3.68 -6.10 8.88
CA TRP A 114 3.65 -4.73 8.39
C TRP A 114 3.96 -4.67 6.89
N ILE A 115 3.01 -4.12 6.14
CA ILE A 115 3.07 -3.93 4.69
C ILE A 115 3.20 -2.44 4.41
N ARG A 116 3.98 -2.09 3.39
CA ARG A 116 3.97 -0.73 2.85
C ARG A 116 2.58 -0.37 2.33
N GLY A 117 2.05 0.78 2.76
CA GLY A 117 0.72 1.24 2.35
C GLY A 117 0.55 1.27 0.83
N ASP A 118 1.56 1.74 0.10
CA ASP A 118 1.53 1.82 -1.37
C ASP A 118 1.58 0.46 -2.10
N LYS A 119 1.83 -0.64 -1.36
CA LYS A 119 1.87 -2.02 -1.86
C LYS A 119 0.72 -2.88 -1.36
N ALA A 120 0.00 -2.42 -0.34
CA ALA A 120 -1.19 -3.08 0.15
C ALA A 120 -2.37 -2.92 -0.82
N VAL A 121 -3.33 -3.83 -0.69
CA VAL A 121 -4.69 -3.59 -1.15
C VAL A 121 -5.58 -3.40 0.07
N TYR A 122 -6.66 -2.66 -0.10
CA TYR A 122 -7.58 -2.31 0.96
C TYR A 122 -8.93 -2.95 0.70
N LEU A 123 -9.34 -3.83 1.59
CA LEU A 123 -10.62 -4.51 1.54
C LEU A 123 -11.64 -3.62 2.25
N ILE A 124 -12.76 -3.35 1.61
CA ILE A 124 -13.91 -2.72 2.25
C ILE A 124 -14.81 -3.85 2.73
N THR A 125 -14.97 -3.98 4.04
CA THR A 125 -15.59 -5.15 4.64
C THR A 125 -16.70 -4.77 5.62
N THR A 126 -17.45 -5.78 6.06
CA THR A 126 -18.38 -5.68 7.21
C THR A 126 -17.70 -5.96 8.55
N GLU A 127 -16.39 -6.17 8.56
CA GLU A 127 -15.64 -6.46 9.78
C GLU A 127 -15.63 -5.25 10.71
N PHE A 128 -15.58 -5.53 12.01
CA PHE A 128 -15.28 -4.51 13.00
C PHE A 128 -13.87 -3.93 12.74
N THR A 129 -13.79 -2.61 12.75
CA THR A 129 -12.54 -1.85 12.88
C THR A 129 -12.73 -0.83 13.99
N ALA A 130 -11.64 -0.35 14.60
CA ALA A 130 -11.73 0.50 15.78
C ALA A 130 -12.63 1.73 15.58
N MET A 131 -12.65 2.30 14.36
CA MET A 131 -13.49 3.45 14.01
C MET A 131 -14.68 3.08 13.12
N GLY A 132 -14.99 1.80 12.93
CA GLY A 132 -16.14 1.34 12.15
C GLY A 132 -16.07 1.72 10.66
N THR A 133 -14.86 1.84 10.10
CA THR A 133 -14.66 2.14 8.68
C THR A 133 -14.82 0.91 7.80
N GLY A 134 -14.56 -0.29 8.36
CA GLY A 134 -14.51 -1.52 7.59
C GLY A 134 -13.34 -1.56 6.60
N ILE A 135 -12.33 -0.69 6.74
CA ILE A 135 -11.18 -0.64 5.85
C ILE A 135 -10.08 -1.55 6.42
N ILE A 136 -9.81 -2.63 5.72
CA ILE A 136 -8.89 -3.68 6.15
C ILE A 136 -7.73 -3.81 5.15
N PRO A 137 -6.46 -3.62 5.57
CA PRO A 137 -5.32 -3.83 4.70
C PRO A 137 -4.99 -5.32 4.54
N ALA A 138 -4.57 -5.72 3.35
CA ALA A 138 -4.03 -7.06 3.10
C ALA A 138 -2.90 -7.00 2.07
N ALA A 139 -1.96 -7.95 2.14
CA ALA A 139 -1.04 -8.16 1.02
C ALA A 139 -1.86 -8.62 -0.21
N PRO A 140 -1.50 -8.20 -1.43
CA PRO A 140 -2.21 -8.61 -2.64
C PRO A 140 -2.36 -10.14 -2.77
N GLY A 141 -1.32 -10.90 -2.39
CA GLY A 141 -1.35 -12.37 -2.41
C GLY A 141 -2.23 -13.02 -1.34
N ASN A 142 -2.69 -12.25 -0.35
CA ASN A 142 -3.48 -12.74 0.79
C ASN A 142 -4.99 -12.50 0.63
N VAL A 143 -5.43 -11.73 -0.37
CA VAL A 143 -6.84 -11.36 -0.58
C VAL A 143 -7.76 -12.58 -0.70
N GLU A 144 -7.43 -13.53 -1.56
CA GLU A 144 -8.30 -14.70 -1.80
C GLU A 144 -8.36 -15.64 -0.60
N ARG A 145 -7.31 -15.65 0.23
CA ARG A 145 -7.30 -16.40 1.49
C ARG A 145 -8.18 -15.71 2.53
N TYR A 146 -8.06 -14.39 2.66
CA TYR A 146 -8.94 -13.60 3.52
C TYR A 146 -10.42 -13.78 3.16
N LYS A 147 -10.77 -13.74 1.87
CA LYS A 147 -12.14 -13.98 1.38
C LYS A 147 -12.70 -15.37 1.75
N LYS A 148 -11.82 -16.36 1.95
CA LYS A 148 -12.19 -17.71 2.43
C LYS A 148 -12.33 -17.79 3.95
N GLY A 149 -12.19 -16.68 4.65
CA GLY A 149 -12.23 -16.61 6.11
C GLY A 149 -10.92 -17.02 6.78
N GLU A 150 -9.82 -17.19 6.03
CA GLU A 150 -8.53 -17.49 6.63
C GLU A 150 -8.02 -16.27 7.40
N VAL A 151 -7.49 -16.53 8.59
CA VAL A 151 -6.71 -15.59 9.40
C VAL A 151 -5.67 -16.43 10.14
N VAL A 152 -4.40 -16.13 9.93
CA VAL A 152 -3.26 -16.85 10.51
C VAL A 152 -2.83 -16.11 11.77
N GLY A 153 -2.93 -16.76 12.92
CA GLY A 153 -2.44 -16.25 14.20
C GLY A 153 -1.84 -17.37 15.05
N PRO A 154 -1.31 -17.05 16.23
CA PRO A 154 -1.28 -15.72 16.84
C PRO A 154 -0.28 -14.77 16.15
N TRP A 155 -0.53 -13.46 16.27
CA TRP A 155 0.38 -12.40 15.84
C TRP A 155 1.26 -11.97 17.00
N ARG A 156 2.52 -11.64 16.72
CA ARG A 156 3.38 -11.01 17.73
C ARG A 156 3.19 -9.50 17.69
N VAL A 157 2.84 -8.91 18.82
CA VAL A 157 2.64 -7.46 18.97
C VAL A 157 3.41 -6.93 20.18
N ARG A 158 3.76 -5.64 20.17
CA ARG A 158 4.34 -4.94 21.32
C ARG A 158 3.25 -4.18 22.05
N SER A 159 3.03 -4.46 23.33
CA SER A 159 2.10 -3.76 24.20
C SER A 159 2.86 -3.05 25.33
N VAL A 160 2.13 -2.33 26.19
CA VAL A 160 2.65 -1.81 27.47
C VAL A 160 3.23 -2.91 28.39
N GLY A 161 2.77 -4.15 28.27
CA GLY A 161 3.23 -5.31 29.05
C GLY A 161 4.44 -6.03 28.45
N GLY A 162 4.87 -5.68 27.23
CA GLY A 162 5.98 -6.32 26.54
C GLY A 162 5.56 -6.89 25.18
N VAL A 163 6.26 -7.93 24.72
CA VAL A 163 5.87 -8.64 23.49
C VAL A 163 4.82 -9.70 23.84
N GLU A 164 3.68 -9.64 23.18
CA GLU A 164 2.53 -10.50 23.44
C GLU A 164 2.06 -11.21 22.17
N GLU A 165 1.33 -12.32 22.36
CA GLU A 165 0.62 -13.03 21.30
C GLU A 165 -0.82 -12.53 21.20
N TYR A 166 -1.17 -11.90 20.09
CA TYR A 166 -2.51 -11.43 19.78
C TYR A 166 -3.22 -12.45 18.89
N SER A 167 -4.39 -12.92 19.32
CA SER A 167 -5.25 -13.80 18.53
C SER A 167 -6.27 -12.95 17.75
N PRO A 168 -6.06 -12.71 16.45
CA PRO A 168 -7.00 -11.90 15.66
C PRO A 168 -8.39 -12.53 15.61
N PRO A 169 -9.47 -11.72 15.64
CA PRO A 169 -10.83 -12.23 15.56
C PRO A 169 -11.08 -13.08 14.31
N LYS A 170 -11.93 -14.10 14.45
CA LYS A 170 -12.40 -14.98 13.36
C LYS A 170 -13.92 -15.16 13.46
N PRO A 171 -14.65 -15.28 12.34
CA PRO A 171 -14.17 -15.26 10.95
C PRO A 171 -13.83 -13.84 10.45
N ALA A 172 -13.24 -13.76 9.25
CA ALA A 172 -13.12 -12.50 8.52
C ALA A 172 -14.51 -11.92 8.16
N GLY A 173 -14.60 -10.60 8.01
CA GLY A 173 -15.82 -9.95 7.50
C GLY A 173 -16.08 -10.21 6.01
N GLU A 174 -17.31 -9.95 5.57
CA GLU A 174 -17.67 -10.02 4.15
C GLU A 174 -16.96 -8.89 3.38
N VAL A 175 -16.27 -9.23 2.29
CA VAL A 175 -15.61 -8.25 1.41
C VAL A 175 -16.63 -7.69 0.41
N ARG A 176 -16.91 -6.38 0.52
CA ARG A 176 -17.77 -5.63 -0.40
C ARG A 176 -17.01 -5.08 -1.61
N ALA A 177 -15.76 -4.68 -1.41
CA ALA A 177 -14.89 -4.18 -2.47
C ALA A 177 -13.41 -4.41 -2.14
N VAL A 178 -12.58 -4.39 -3.18
CA VAL A 178 -11.11 -4.34 -3.07
C VAL A 178 -10.67 -3.08 -3.80
N VAL A 179 -10.00 -2.18 -3.09
CA VAL A 179 -9.55 -0.90 -3.63
C VAL A 179 -8.05 -0.70 -3.42
N ASP A 180 -7.45 0.16 -4.23
CA ASP A 180 -6.04 0.49 -4.13
C ASP A 180 -5.77 1.61 -3.10
N TYR A 181 -4.47 1.85 -2.86
CA TYR A 181 -4.02 2.94 -2.00
C TYR A 181 -4.62 4.30 -2.41
N LYS A 182 -4.59 4.62 -3.71
CA LYS A 182 -5.04 5.92 -4.21
C LYS A 182 -6.51 6.16 -3.86
N CYS A 183 -7.36 5.15 -4.04
CA CYS A 183 -8.77 5.21 -3.69
C CYS A 183 -8.96 5.59 -2.22
N VAL A 184 -8.30 4.90 -1.28
CA VAL A 184 -8.44 5.18 0.15
C VAL A 184 -7.97 6.60 0.46
N PHE A 185 -6.73 6.95 0.10
CA PHE A 185 -6.10 8.18 0.56
C PHE A 185 -6.60 9.45 -0.12
N GLU A 186 -7.14 9.35 -1.34
CA GLU A 186 -7.73 10.49 -2.03
C GLU A 186 -9.22 10.62 -1.72
N ARG A 187 -9.97 9.52 -1.71
CA ARG A 187 -11.44 9.56 -1.71
C ARG A 187 -12.09 9.36 -0.35
N PHE A 188 -11.48 8.57 0.54
CA PHE A 188 -12.06 8.37 1.87
C PHE A 188 -12.02 9.65 2.69
N SER A 189 -13.16 10.04 3.25
CA SER A 189 -13.27 11.08 4.26
C SER A 189 -14.43 10.70 5.17
N TYR A 190 -14.28 10.91 6.48
CA TYR A 190 -15.40 10.79 7.40
C TYR A 190 -16.51 11.81 7.05
N GLY A 191 -17.75 11.36 7.17
CA GLY A 191 -18.94 12.20 7.08
C GLY A 191 -19.25 12.91 8.40
N PRO A 192 -20.45 13.50 8.51
CA PRO A 192 -20.93 14.10 9.75
C PRO A 192 -20.84 13.13 10.93
N ALA A 193 -20.48 13.65 12.10
CA ALA A 193 -20.34 12.87 13.34
C ALA A 193 -19.41 11.64 13.20
N TRP A 194 -18.33 11.77 12.43
CA TRP A 194 -17.35 10.70 12.22
C TRP A 194 -17.91 9.42 11.59
N SER A 195 -19.02 9.54 10.85
CA SER A 195 -19.61 8.40 10.14
C SER A 195 -18.80 8.00 8.91
N THR A 196 -18.80 6.71 8.58
CA THR A 196 -18.28 6.20 7.31
C THR A 196 -19.35 6.41 6.22
N PRO A 197 -19.11 7.25 5.20
CA PRO A 197 -20.11 7.44 4.16
C PRO A 197 -20.39 6.12 3.43
N PRO A 198 -21.66 5.76 3.18
CA PRO A 198 -21.96 4.55 2.44
C PRO A 198 -21.37 4.65 1.03
N ASP A 199 -20.84 3.54 0.53
CA ASP A 199 -20.40 3.43 -0.87
C ASP A 199 -19.32 4.45 -1.31
N TRP A 200 -18.57 5.06 -0.37
CA TRP A 200 -17.52 6.05 -0.67
C TRP A 200 -16.47 5.53 -1.68
N TYR A 201 -16.29 4.21 -1.71
CA TYR A 201 -15.37 3.47 -2.55
C TYR A 201 -15.87 3.27 -3.99
N ARG A 202 -17.11 3.62 -4.33
CA ARG A 202 -17.63 3.44 -5.70
C ARG A 202 -16.92 4.35 -6.70
N GLY A 203 -16.48 3.77 -7.81
CA GLY A 203 -15.72 4.48 -8.85
C GLY A 203 -14.23 4.57 -8.55
N CYS A 204 -13.79 3.89 -7.48
CA CYS A 204 -12.61 3.05 -7.57
C CYS A 204 -13.00 1.79 -8.37
#